data_AF-A0A2I0D7T3-F1
#
_entry.id   AF-A0A2I0D7T3-F1
#
_cell.length_a   1.000
_cell.length_b   1.000
_cell.length_c   1.000
_cell.angle_alpha   90.00
_cell.angle_beta   90.00
_cell.angle_gamma   90.00
#
_symmetry.space_group_name_H-M   'P 1'
#
loop_
_entity.id
_entity.type
_entity.pdbx_description
1 polymer ?
#
loop_
_entity_poly.entity_id
_entity_poly.type
_entity_poly.pdbx_seq_one_letter_code
_entity_poly.pdbx_strand_id
1 'polypeptide(L)'
;IISVGYRVKSPLATEFRIWATSKLKEYLLKGYSVNQELLKENKTQIKELKTEINLLQEVAFQNQKQITDGFLSILSHYSKSFELLNKYDTDDLTLDSLNSEIIYVINYNDVKDAINQLKKNLKSKGEASELFGNEKDKSFEGVLGSISQTVFGELAYPTVEQQSAQLLYSIIKGHAFSDGNKRIGSFIFVWFLEQNNIHLTNEGDRKVNDNTLVALALAVAQSLPEQREIIIKLIINLIKN
;
A
#
# COMPACT_ATOMS: atom_id res chain seq x y z
N ILE A 1 24.24 3.55 -31.52
CA ILE A 1 25.20 4.43 -30.80
C ILE A 1 26.05 5.14 -31.84
N ILE A 2 25.94 6.47 -31.98
CA ILE A 2 26.53 7.22 -33.12
C ILE A 2 27.95 7.79 -32.83
N SER A 3 28.45 7.65 -31.60
CA SER A 3 29.87 7.49 -31.21
C SER A 3 29.98 7.63 -29.69
N VAL A 4 31.04 7.07 -29.09
CA VAL A 4 31.40 7.26 -27.68
C VAL A 4 32.71 8.03 -27.66
N GLY A 5 32.65 9.28 -27.21
CA GLY A 5 33.82 10.14 -27.09
C GLY A 5 34.26 10.78 -28.41
N TYR A 6 34.44 12.11 -28.36
CA TYR A 6 34.98 13.00 -29.40
C TYR A 6 34.04 13.53 -30.50
N ARG A 7 34.23 14.84 -30.76
CA ARG A 7 33.48 15.79 -31.60
C ARG A 7 32.77 15.16 -32.81
N VAL A 8 31.45 15.03 -32.72
CA VAL A 8 30.58 14.75 -33.87
C VAL A 8 30.10 16.08 -34.45
N LYS A 9 30.46 16.39 -35.70
CA LYS A 9 30.12 17.65 -36.41
C LYS A 9 28.79 17.58 -37.18
N SER A 10 27.95 16.59 -36.88
CA SER A 10 26.62 16.49 -37.51
C SER A 10 25.60 17.34 -36.73
N PRO A 11 24.74 18.12 -37.42
CA PRO A 11 23.63 18.83 -36.79
C PRO A 11 22.76 17.91 -35.92
N LEU A 12 22.42 16.73 -36.43
CA LEU A 12 21.61 15.72 -35.73
C LEU A 12 22.30 15.21 -34.46
N ALA A 13 23.62 15.03 -34.50
CA ALA A 13 24.40 14.59 -33.34
C ALA A 13 24.54 15.70 -32.30
N THR A 14 24.52 16.97 -32.73
CA THR A 14 24.54 18.13 -31.83
C THR A 14 23.22 18.25 -31.08
N GLU A 15 22.09 18.12 -31.78
CA GLU A 15 20.75 18.08 -31.16
C GLU A 15 20.59 16.91 -30.19
N PHE A 16 20.99 15.71 -30.59
CA PHE A 16 20.97 14.54 -29.71
C PHE A 16 21.80 14.76 -28.44
N ARG A 17 23.00 15.36 -28.56
CA ARG A 17 23.85 15.65 -27.41
C ARG A 17 23.19 16.67 -26.46
N ILE A 18 22.56 17.71 -27.00
CA ILE A 18 21.84 18.71 -26.19
C ILE A 18 20.68 18.05 -25.45
N TRP A 19 19.88 17.25 -26.15
CA TRP A 19 18.75 16.50 -25.57
C TRP A 19 19.21 15.52 -24.49
N ALA A 20 20.22 14.70 -24.78
CA ALA A 20 20.74 13.68 -23.85
C ALA A 20 21.34 14.33 -22.60
N THR A 21 22.09 15.44 -22.75
CA THR A 21 22.66 16.17 -21.61
C THR A 21 21.57 16.78 -20.73
N SER A 22 20.50 17.31 -21.34
CA SER A 22 19.36 17.83 -20.60
C SER A 22 18.64 16.74 -19.80
N LYS A 23 18.43 15.56 -20.39
CA LYS A 23 17.77 14.43 -19.72
C LYS A 23 18.61 13.82 -18.61
N LEU A 24 19.92 13.66 -18.82
CA LEU A 24 20.86 13.25 -17.78
C LEU A 24 20.91 14.25 -16.62
N LYS A 25 20.92 15.55 -16.90
CA LYS A 25 20.88 16.59 -15.86
C LYS A 25 19.55 16.57 -15.09
N GLU A 26 18.43 16.38 -15.78
CA GLU A 26 17.11 16.23 -15.14
C GLU A 26 17.09 15.01 -14.20
N TYR A 27 17.60 13.87 -14.66
CA TYR A 27 17.69 12.63 -13.87
C TYR A 27 18.62 12.78 -12.65
N LEU A 28 19.78 13.42 -12.81
CA LEU A 28 20.72 13.63 -11.71
C LEU A 28 20.21 14.61 -10.64
N LEU A 29 19.37 15.58 -11.02
CA LEU A 29 18.81 16.56 -10.09
C LEU A 29 17.51 16.10 -9.42
N LYS A 30 16.67 15.32 -10.12
CA LYS A 30 15.34 14.94 -9.65
C LYS A 30 15.21 13.44 -9.32
N GLY A 31 16.19 12.62 -9.67
CA GLY A 31 16.17 11.16 -9.50
C GLY A 31 15.36 10.41 -10.57
N TYR A 32 14.68 11.12 -11.48
CA TYR A 32 13.89 10.55 -12.56
C TYR A 32 13.79 11.53 -13.74
N SER A 33 13.44 11.03 -14.93
CA SER A 33 13.18 11.86 -16.11
C SER A 33 11.84 11.47 -16.73
N VAL A 34 10.94 12.44 -16.91
CA VAL A 34 9.58 12.19 -17.43
C VAL A 34 9.54 12.47 -18.93
N ASN A 35 8.92 11.57 -19.69
CA ASN A 35 8.55 11.80 -21.09
C ASN A 35 7.18 12.50 -21.13
N GLN A 36 7.21 13.83 -21.22
CA GLN A 36 6.00 14.64 -21.19
C GLN A 36 5.09 14.45 -22.41
N GLU A 37 5.64 14.08 -23.57
CA GLU A 37 4.85 13.83 -24.78
C GLU A 37 4.08 12.52 -24.65
N LEU A 38 4.76 11.43 -24.28
CA LEU A 38 4.10 10.15 -24.01
C LEU A 38 3.05 10.26 -22.90
N LEU A 39 3.31 11.05 -21.86
CA LEU A 39 2.38 11.26 -20.77
C LEU A 39 1.16 12.11 -21.19
N LYS A 40 1.34 13.04 -22.13
CA LYS A 40 0.24 13.78 -22.77
C LYS A 40 -0.55 12.88 -23.71
N GLU A 41 0.12 12.07 -24.53
CA GLU A 41 -0.52 11.10 -25.43
C GLU A 41 -1.37 10.11 -24.63
N ASN A 42 -0.83 9.50 -23.58
CA ASN A 42 -1.58 8.58 -22.71
C ASN A 42 -2.76 9.28 -22.02
N LYS A 43 -2.59 10.53 -21.54
CA LYS A 43 -3.71 11.31 -20.99
C LYS A 43 -4.78 11.62 -22.04
N THR A 44 -4.37 11.86 -23.28
CA THR A 44 -5.28 12.16 -24.40
C THR A 44 -6.03 10.90 -24.81
N GLN A 45 -5.35 9.75 -24.92
CA GLN A 45 -5.97 8.44 -25.15
C GLN A 45 -6.96 8.07 -24.03
N ILE A 46 -6.60 8.28 -22.76
CA ILE A 46 -7.52 8.03 -21.63
C ILE A 46 -8.74 8.95 -21.73
N LYS A 47 -8.55 10.21 -22.14
CA LYS A 47 -9.65 11.16 -22.32
C LYS A 47 -10.54 10.75 -23.50
N GLU A 48 -9.95 10.33 -24.62
CA GLU A 48 -10.66 9.85 -25.81
C GLU A 48 -11.45 8.58 -25.50
N LEU A 49 -10.84 7.60 -24.84
CA LEU A 49 -11.50 6.39 -24.37
C LEU A 49 -12.66 6.71 -23.42
N LYS A 50 -12.49 7.67 -22.49
CA LYS A 50 -13.59 8.14 -21.64
C LYS A 50 -14.72 8.75 -22.46
N THR A 51 -14.39 9.51 -23.49
CA THR A 51 -15.38 10.17 -24.34
C THR A 51 -16.12 9.14 -25.19
N GLU A 52 -15.42 8.14 -25.71
CA GLU A 52 -15.97 7.01 -26.46
C GLU A 52 -16.86 6.13 -25.59
N ILE A 53 -16.44 5.84 -24.34
CA ILE A 53 -17.29 5.16 -23.35
C ILE A 53 -18.55 5.97 -23.05
N ASN A 54 -18.44 7.29 -22.86
CA ASN A 54 -19.61 8.15 -22.61
C ASN A 54 -20.57 8.20 -23.81
N LEU A 55 -20.04 8.14 -25.03
CA LEU A 55 -20.83 8.13 -26.26
C LEU A 55 -21.49 6.76 -26.48
N LEU A 56 -20.77 5.67 -26.23
CA LEU A 56 -21.32 4.32 -26.18
C LEU A 56 -22.39 4.18 -25.09
N GLN A 57 -22.21 4.85 -23.96
CA GLN A 57 -23.24 5.00 -22.94
C GLN A 57 -24.43 5.73 -23.53
N GLU A 58 -24.29 6.96 -24.04
CA GLU A 58 -25.41 7.74 -24.58
C GLU A 58 -26.23 6.98 -25.64
N VAL A 59 -25.55 6.20 -26.50
CA VAL A 59 -26.17 5.32 -27.50
C VAL A 59 -26.84 4.09 -26.87
N ALA A 60 -26.22 3.48 -25.84
CA ALA A 60 -26.81 2.36 -25.09
C ALA A 60 -27.96 2.77 -24.16
N PHE A 61 -28.00 4.05 -23.73
CA PHE A 61 -28.97 4.62 -22.79
C PHE A 61 -30.36 4.86 -23.42
N GLN A 62 -30.53 4.74 -24.74
CA GLN A 62 -31.85 4.80 -25.38
C GLN A 62 -32.70 3.54 -25.15
N ASN A 63 -32.13 2.40 -24.71
CA ASN A 63 -32.86 1.12 -24.76
C ASN A 63 -33.10 0.36 -23.45
N GLN A 64 -32.55 0.71 -22.28
CA GLN A 64 -32.93 -0.03 -21.05
C GLN A 64 -32.60 0.72 -19.74
N LYS A 65 -33.64 1.30 -19.13
CA LYS A 65 -33.56 2.09 -17.91
C LYS A 65 -33.84 1.21 -16.68
N GLN A 66 -32.85 0.41 -16.24
CA GLN A 66 -32.82 -0.15 -14.86
C GLN A 66 -31.51 -0.86 -14.44
N ILE A 67 -30.53 -1.08 -15.33
CA ILE A 67 -29.31 -1.86 -15.03
C ILE A 67 -28.10 -0.95 -14.66
N THR A 68 -28.23 0.37 -14.82
CA THR A 68 -27.08 1.29 -14.83
C THR A 68 -26.47 1.56 -13.47
N ASP A 69 -27.24 1.71 -12.40
CA ASP A 69 -26.65 2.11 -11.11
C ASP A 69 -25.85 0.96 -10.46
N GLY A 70 -26.36 -0.28 -10.61
CA GLY A 70 -25.67 -1.49 -10.17
C GLY A 70 -24.41 -1.79 -11.00
N PHE A 71 -24.46 -1.63 -12.33
CA PHE A 71 -23.29 -1.86 -13.17
C PHE A 71 -22.25 -0.73 -13.07
N LEU A 72 -22.68 0.53 -12.95
CA LEU A 72 -21.79 1.67 -12.78
C LEU A 72 -21.11 1.68 -11.41
N SER A 73 -21.81 1.26 -10.35
CA SER A 73 -21.17 1.07 -9.04
C SER A 73 -20.14 -0.06 -9.10
N ILE A 74 -20.48 -1.21 -9.70
CA ILE A 74 -19.53 -2.30 -9.96
C ILE A 74 -18.31 -1.77 -10.72
N LEU A 75 -18.51 -1.10 -11.85
CA LEU A 75 -17.41 -0.59 -12.67
C LEU A 75 -16.54 0.45 -11.93
N SER A 76 -17.16 1.33 -11.14
CA SER A 76 -16.45 2.29 -10.29
C SER A 76 -15.63 1.60 -9.19
N HIS A 77 -16.23 0.64 -8.47
CA HIS A 77 -15.55 -0.15 -7.42
C HIS A 77 -14.38 -0.96 -7.99
N TYR A 78 -14.56 -1.59 -9.16
CA TYR A 78 -13.50 -2.34 -9.82
C TYR A 78 -12.47 -1.45 -10.50
N SER A 79 -12.82 -0.25 -10.97
CA SER A 79 -11.85 0.69 -11.56
C SER A 79 -10.76 1.07 -10.56
N LYS A 80 -11.12 1.33 -9.30
CA LYS A 80 -10.13 1.65 -8.24
C LYS A 80 -9.26 0.44 -7.90
N SER A 81 -9.87 -0.75 -7.87
CA SER A 81 -9.16 -2.02 -7.61
C SER A 81 -8.19 -2.37 -8.75
N PHE A 82 -8.61 -2.17 -10.00
CA PHE A 82 -7.80 -2.41 -11.19
C PHE A 82 -6.67 -1.38 -11.33
N GLU A 83 -6.92 -0.12 -10.99
CA GLU A 83 -5.87 0.89 -10.91
C GLU A 83 -4.80 0.51 -9.87
N LEU A 84 -5.21 0.04 -8.69
CA LEU A 84 -4.28 -0.41 -7.66
C LEU A 84 -3.48 -1.64 -8.10
N LEU A 85 -4.13 -2.61 -8.75
CA LEU A 85 -3.46 -3.80 -9.29
C LEU A 85 -2.46 -3.43 -10.39
N ASN A 86 -2.84 -2.53 -11.30
CA ASN A 86 -1.95 -2.04 -12.34
C ASN A 86 -0.75 -1.28 -11.75
N LYS A 87 -0.95 -0.49 -10.68
CA LYS A 87 0.13 0.16 -9.94
C LYS A 87 1.05 -0.83 -9.23
N TYR A 88 0.51 -1.95 -8.72
CA TYR A 88 1.31 -3.03 -8.16
C TYR A 88 2.20 -3.69 -9.24
N ASP A 89 1.63 -4.01 -10.42
CA ASP A 89 2.38 -4.63 -11.52
C ASP A 89 3.45 -3.71 -12.11
N THR A 90 3.27 -2.39 -12.00
CA THR A 90 4.18 -1.37 -12.52
C THR A 90 5.11 -0.74 -11.46
N ASP A 91 5.03 -1.19 -10.20
CA ASP A 91 5.73 -0.63 -9.03
C ASP A 91 5.53 0.90 -8.83
N ASP A 92 4.37 1.42 -9.25
CA ASP A 92 3.97 2.84 -9.19
C ASP A 92 3.07 3.15 -7.97
N LEU A 93 3.19 2.36 -6.90
CA LEU A 93 2.45 2.60 -5.66
C LEU A 93 3.00 3.84 -4.95
N THR A 94 2.18 4.91 -4.89
CA THR A 94 2.56 6.19 -4.26
C THR A 94 2.24 6.23 -2.77
N LEU A 95 3.01 7.03 -2.03
CA LEU A 95 2.84 7.27 -0.57
C LEU A 95 2.34 8.69 -0.26
N ASP A 96 1.85 9.42 -1.26
CA ASP A 96 1.41 10.80 -1.08
C ASP A 96 0.11 10.86 -0.26
N SER A 97 -0.12 11.93 0.50
CA SER A 97 -1.37 12.20 1.24
C SER A 97 -1.73 11.17 2.33
N LEU A 98 -0.77 10.74 3.12
CA LEU A 98 -0.99 9.89 4.30
C LEU A 98 -1.36 10.75 5.52
N ASN A 99 -2.10 10.16 6.47
CA ASN A 99 -2.53 10.89 7.66
C ASN A 99 -1.33 11.14 8.59
N SER A 100 -1.06 12.41 8.91
CA SER A 100 0.07 12.82 9.74
C SER A 100 -0.26 12.87 11.23
N GLU A 101 -1.54 12.78 11.59
CA GLU A 101 -1.98 12.85 12.99
C GLU A 101 -1.99 11.44 13.60
N ILE A 102 -0.99 11.16 14.45
CA ILE A 102 -0.91 9.92 15.24
C ILE A 102 -1.60 10.20 16.58
N ILE A 103 -2.74 9.56 16.81
CA ILE A 103 -3.52 9.70 18.07
C ILE A 103 -2.95 8.78 19.15
N TYR A 104 -2.55 7.57 18.77
CA TYR A 104 -2.03 6.54 19.65
C TYR A 104 -0.67 6.03 19.17
N VAL A 105 0.33 6.16 20.05
CA VAL A 105 1.67 5.61 19.84
C VAL A 105 1.72 4.22 20.45
N ILE A 106 2.21 3.25 19.67
CA ILE A 106 2.20 1.85 20.09
C ILE A 106 3.07 1.59 21.34
N ASN A 107 2.47 1.00 22.36
CA ASN A 107 3.12 0.61 23.60
C ASN A 107 3.13 -0.92 23.78
N TYR A 108 4.25 -1.46 24.28
CA TYR A 108 4.39 -2.90 24.52
C TYR A 108 3.36 -3.46 25.51
N ASN A 109 3.09 -2.77 26.62
CA ASN A 109 2.19 -3.25 27.66
C ASN A 109 0.74 -3.29 27.16
N ASP A 110 0.28 -2.22 26.51
CA ASP A 110 -1.08 -2.13 25.97
C ASP A 110 -1.35 -3.22 24.93
N VAL A 111 -0.37 -3.46 24.03
CA VAL A 111 -0.48 -4.50 23.01
C VAL A 111 -0.48 -5.89 23.64
N LYS A 112 0.36 -6.12 24.67
CA LYS A 112 0.40 -7.39 25.40
C LYS A 112 -0.93 -7.68 26.11
N ASP A 113 -1.54 -6.67 26.71
CA ASP A 113 -2.85 -6.79 27.33
C ASP A 113 -3.94 -7.09 26.29
N ALA A 114 -3.91 -6.43 25.13
CA ALA A 114 -4.80 -6.71 24.01
C ALA A 114 -4.66 -8.16 23.50
N ILE A 115 -3.42 -8.67 23.33
CA ILE A 115 -3.17 -10.08 22.95
C ILE A 115 -3.70 -11.03 24.03
N ASN A 116 -3.49 -10.71 25.32
CA ASN A 116 -3.96 -11.55 26.41
C ASN A 116 -5.49 -11.63 26.44
N GLN A 117 -6.19 -10.54 26.16
CA GLN A 117 -7.65 -10.52 26.03
C GLN A 117 -8.09 -11.37 24.84
N LEU A 118 -7.45 -11.24 23.68
CA LEU A 118 -7.70 -12.08 22.50
C LEU A 118 -7.50 -13.57 22.84
N LYS A 119 -6.39 -13.91 23.49
CA LYS A 119 -6.08 -15.30 23.91
C LYS A 119 -7.16 -15.87 24.82
N LYS A 120 -7.62 -15.10 25.81
CA LYS A 120 -8.72 -15.52 26.71
C LYS A 120 -10.00 -15.79 25.93
N ASN A 121 -10.37 -14.90 25.00
CA ASN A 121 -11.56 -15.05 24.17
C ASN A 121 -11.48 -16.32 23.30
N LEU A 122 -10.37 -16.52 22.59
CA LEU A 122 -10.19 -17.69 21.72
C LEU A 122 -10.12 -19.01 22.50
N LYS A 123 -9.46 -19.03 23.68
CA LYS A 123 -9.45 -20.21 24.55
C LYS A 123 -10.85 -20.58 25.02
N SER A 124 -11.67 -19.59 25.39
CA SER A 124 -13.06 -19.86 25.81
C SER A 124 -13.92 -20.49 24.72
N LYS A 125 -13.57 -20.25 23.45
CA LYS A 125 -14.22 -20.84 22.26
C LYS A 125 -13.58 -22.14 21.78
N GLY A 126 -12.48 -22.59 22.40
CA GLY A 126 -11.72 -23.76 21.95
C GLY A 126 -10.91 -23.54 20.66
N GLU A 127 -10.71 -22.29 20.24
CA GLU A 127 -10.07 -21.92 18.96
C GLU A 127 -8.55 -21.63 19.08
N ALA A 128 -8.04 -21.63 20.32
CA ALA A 128 -6.63 -21.36 20.61
C ALA A 128 -6.02 -22.41 21.55
N SER A 129 -4.81 -22.82 21.20
CA SER A 129 -3.95 -23.67 22.03
C SER A 129 -3.39 -22.88 23.22
N GLU A 130 -2.74 -23.57 24.15
CA GLU A 130 -1.99 -22.90 25.22
C GLU A 130 -0.80 -22.07 24.72
N LEU A 131 -0.23 -22.50 23.58
CA LEU A 131 0.93 -21.87 22.94
C LEU A 131 0.58 -20.60 22.17
N PHE A 132 -0.70 -20.38 21.86
CA PHE A 132 -1.16 -19.18 21.15
C PHE A 132 -0.77 -17.91 21.91
N GLY A 133 -0.12 -16.98 21.22
CA GLY A 133 0.27 -15.69 21.81
C GLY A 133 1.41 -15.75 22.82
N ASN A 134 2.08 -16.90 22.99
CA ASN A 134 3.30 -16.96 23.78
C ASN A 134 4.46 -16.38 22.96
N GLU A 135 5.04 -15.28 23.43
CA GLU A 135 6.25 -14.69 22.86
C GLU A 135 7.37 -15.74 22.86
N LYS A 136 8.05 -15.90 21.72
CA LYS A 136 9.15 -16.85 21.57
C LYS A 136 10.42 -16.35 22.26
N ASP A 137 10.66 -15.05 22.15
CA ASP A 137 11.83 -14.33 22.66
C ASP A 137 11.51 -12.82 22.68
N LYS A 138 12.52 -11.97 22.85
CA LYS A 138 12.38 -10.50 22.85
C LYS A 138 12.17 -9.89 21.46
N SER A 139 12.02 -10.69 20.39
CA SER A 139 11.77 -10.18 19.03
C SER A 139 10.50 -9.33 18.97
N PHE A 140 9.46 -9.69 19.72
CA PHE A 140 8.21 -8.93 19.73
C PHE A 140 8.41 -7.50 20.28
N GLU A 141 9.09 -7.39 21.41
CA GLU A 141 9.47 -6.11 22.01
C GLU A 141 10.34 -5.27 21.05
N GLY A 142 11.31 -5.92 20.38
CA GLY A 142 12.15 -5.28 19.37
C GLY A 142 11.36 -4.77 18.16
N VAL A 143 10.36 -5.52 17.69
CA VAL A 143 9.47 -5.09 16.61
C VAL A 143 8.71 -3.83 17.01
N LEU A 144 8.06 -3.80 18.18
CA LEU A 144 7.32 -2.62 18.63
C LEU A 144 8.24 -1.41 18.88
N GLY A 145 9.44 -1.65 19.42
CA GLY A 145 10.46 -0.61 19.59
C GLY A 145 10.92 -0.01 18.26
N SER A 146 11.11 -0.83 17.22
CA SER A 146 11.51 -0.33 15.90
C SER A 146 10.45 0.55 15.23
N ILE A 147 9.18 0.34 15.56
CA ILE A 147 8.05 1.04 14.94
C ILE A 147 7.85 2.42 15.57
N SER A 148 8.12 2.53 16.87
CA SER A 148 8.07 3.79 17.62
C SER A 148 9.42 4.53 17.65
N GLN A 149 10.46 4.00 17.00
CA GLN A 149 11.80 4.59 17.00
C GLN A 149 11.84 5.92 16.24
N THR A 150 12.65 6.85 16.75
CA THR A 150 12.99 8.12 16.10
C THR A 150 14.35 8.02 15.41
N VAL A 151 14.44 8.49 14.17
CA VAL A 151 15.64 8.57 13.34
C VAL A 151 15.82 10.04 12.92
N PHE A 152 16.98 10.64 13.24
CA PHE A 152 17.26 12.06 12.99
C PHE A 152 16.24 13.07 13.55
N GLY A 153 15.59 12.73 14.67
CA GLY A 153 14.60 13.61 15.32
C GLY A 153 13.17 13.45 14.81
N GLU A 154 12.93 12.57 13.82
CA GLU A 154 11.60 12.24 13.31
C GLU A 154 11.30 10.75 13.48
N LEU A 155 10.03 10.35 13.54
CA LEU A 155 9.67 8.93 13.60
C LEU A 155 10.14 8.20 12.35
N ALA A 156 10.69 7.00 12.52
CA ALA A 156 11.09 6.14 11.39
C ALA A 156 9.91 5.84 10.45
N TYR A 157 8.70 5.79 11.02
CA TYR A 157 7.44 5.65 10.31
C TYR A 157 6.52 6.81 10.72
N PRO A 158 6.51 7.92 9.97
CA PRO A 158 5.80 9.13 10.35
C PRO A 158 4.27 9.03 10.31
N THR A 159 3.69 7.99 9.70
CA THR A 159 2.22 7.86 9.60
C THR A 159 1.68 6.57 10.19
N VAL A 160 0.40 6.59 10.58
CA VAL A 160 -0.30 5.42 11.13
C VAL A 160 -0.41 4.30 10.10
N GLU A 161 -0.58 4.61 8.82
CA GLU A 161 -0.61 3.62 7.73
C GLU A 161 0.74 2.92 7.59
N GLN A 162 1.85 3.66 7.70
CA GLN A 162 3.19 3.07 7.66
C GLN A 162 3.46 2.19 8.88
N GLN A 163 3.11 2.67 10.07
CA GLN A 163 3.28 1.91 11.32
C GLN A 163 2.43 0.63 11.31
N SER A 164 1.16 0.72 10.90
CA SER A 164 0.26 -0.43 10.81
C SER A 164 0.74 -1.46 9.78
N ALA A 165 1.17 -1.03 8.59
CA ALA A 165 1.72 -1.92 7.58
C ALA A 165 2.99 -2.63 8.08
N GLN A 166 3.89 -1.90 8.74
CA GLN A 166 5.11 -2.44 9.31
C GLN A 166 4.82 -3.40 10.48
N LEU A 167 3.81 -3.13 11.32
CA LEU A 167 3.34 -4.03 12.38
C LEU A 167 2.89 -5.36 11.79
N LEU A 168 1.97 -5.32 10.82
CA LEU A 168 1.44 -6.51 10.18
C LEU A 168 2.55 -7.35 9.57
N TYR A 169 3.45 -6.71 8.80
CA TYR A 169 4.55 -7.41 8.16
C TYR A 169 5.52 -8.03 9.16
N SER A 170 5.99 -7.25 10.14
CA SER A 170 7.05 -7.66 11.07
C SER A 170 6.59 -8.75 12.03
N ILE A 171 5.35 -8.70 12.50
CA ILE A 171 4.81 -9.73 13.41
C ILE A 171 4.63 -11.07 12.67
N ILE A 172 4.12 -11.02 11.44
CA ILE A 172 3.87 -12.23 10.66
C ILE A 172 5.20 -12.86 10.20
N LYS A 173 6.12 -12.06 9.62
CA LYS A 173 7.41 -12.54 9.11
C LYS A 173 8.45 -12.81 10.19
N GLY A 174 8.45 -12.00 11.24
CA GLY A 174 9.38 -12.16 12.36
C GLY A 174 9.08 -13.37 13.24
N HIS A 175 7.91 -14.00 13.09
CA HIS A 175 7.48 -15.14 13.89
C HIS A 175 7.67 -14.89 15.40
N ALA A 176 7.23 -13.72 15.86
CA ALA A 176 7.46 -13.23 17.22
C ALA A 176 6.82 -14.12 18.31
N PHE A 177 5.81 -14.92 17.94
CA PHE A 177 5.09 -15.82 18.82
C PHE A 177 5.29 -17.29 18.44
N SER A 178 5.16 -18.17 19.43
CA SER A 178 5.25 -19.62 19.28
C SER A 178 4.11 -20.18 18.40
N ASP A 179 2.90 -19.63 18.53
CA ASP A 179 1.75 -19.92 17.68
C ASP A 179 0.90 -18.66 17.51
N GLY A 180 0.21 -18.56 16.36
CA GLY A 180 -0.76 -17.51 16.11
C GLY A 180 -0.25 -16.27 15.40
N ASN A 181 1.01 -16.22 14.93
CA ASN A 181 1.62 -15.03 14.31
C ASN A 181 0.73 -14.32 13.26
N LYS A 182 0.11 -15.07 12.34
CA LYS A 182 -0.83 -14.53 11.35
C LYS A 182 -2.06 -13.87 11.98
N ARG A 183 -2.67 -14.55 12.97
CA ARG A 183 -3.86 -14.08 13.69
C ARG A 183 -3.54 -12.87 14.57
N ILE A 184 -2.41 -12.92 15.29
CA ILE A 184 -1.95 -11.84 16.17
C ILE A 184 -1.53 -10.61 15.37
N GLY A 185 -0.77 -10.79 14.28
CA GLY A 185 -0.41 -9.70 13.39
C GLY A 185 -1.63 -9.02 12.77
N SER A 186 -2.61 -9.81 12.33
CA SER A 186 -3.88 -9.29 11.81
C SER A 186 -4.70 -8.56 12.88
N PHE A 187 -4.74 -9.10 14.10
CA PHE A 187 -5.44 -8.47 15.22
C PHE A 187 -4.80 -7.13 15.61
N ILE A 188 -3.48 -7.10 15.80
CA ILE A 188 -2.75 -5.87 16.16
C ILE A 188 -2.87 -4.83 15.06
N PHE A 189 -2.83 -5.25 13.81
CA PHE A 189 -3.06 -4.38 12.67
C PHE A 189 -4.42 -3.67 12.77
N VAL A 190 -5.52 -4.40 12.91
CA VAL A 190 -6.87 -3.80 13.02
C VAL A 190 -7.01 -2.98 14.30
N TRP A 191 -6.55 -3.51 15.43
CA TRP A 191 -6.59 -2.84 16.72
C TRP A 191 -5.85 -1.50 16.71
N PHE A 192 -4.68 -1.43 16.08
CA PHE A 192 -3.90 -0.19 15.99
C PHE A 192 -4.57 0.86 15.08
N LEU A 193 -5.23 0.43 13.99
CA LEU A 193 -6.07 1.33 13.17
C LEU A 193 -7.26 1.87 13.97
N GLU A 194 -7.84 1.04 14.84
CA GLU A 194 -8.94 1.42 15.72
C GLU A 194 -8.51 2.44 16.78
N GLN A 195 -7.38 2.22 17.45
CA GLN A 195 -6.82 3.18 18.42
C GLN A 195 -6.49 4.55 17.80
N ASN A 196 -6.22 4.57 16.49
CA ASN A 196 -5.93 5.79 15.74
C ASN A 196 -7.12 6.33 14.93
N ASN A 197 -8.34 5.78 15.12
CA ASN A 197 -9.55 6.22 14.43
C ASN A 197 -9.49 6.21 12.89
N ILE A 198 -8.63 5.39 12.29
CA ILE A 198 -8.51 5.28 10.81
C ILE A 198 -9.04 3.95 10.25
N HIS A 199 -9.77 3.19 11.07
CA HIS A 199 -10.32 1.88 10.71
C HIS A 199 -11.57 1.96 9.80
N LEU A 200 -12.21 3.12 9.69
CA LEU A 200 -13.42 3.33 8.89
C LEU A 200 -13.18 4.24 7.67
N THR A 201 -13.94 4.02 6.61
CA THR A 201 -14.07 4.92 5.46
C THR A 201 -14.94 6.12 5.84
N ASN A 202 -15.00 7.13 4.97
CA ASN A 202 -15.89 8.28 5.14
C ASN A 202 -17.39 7.88 5.14
N GLU A 203 -17.71 6.71 4.60
CA GLU A 203 -19.07 6.14 4.54
C GLU A 203 -19.41 5.33 5.79
N GLY A 204 -18.46 5.14 6.71
CA GLY A 204 -18.63 4.40 7.97
C GLY A 204 -18.33 2.90 7.84
N ASP A 205 -17.95 2.41 6.66
CA ASP A 205 -17.57 1.02 6.43
C ASP A 205 -16.14 0.74 6.89
N ARG A 206 -15.82 -0.51 7.24
CA ARG A 206 -14.44 -0.89 7.56
C ARG A 206 -13.54 -0.77 6.34
N LYS A 207 -12.44 -0.02 6.45
CA LYS A 207 -11.42 0.07 5.38
C LYS A 207 -10.83 -1.28 5.01
N VAL A 208 -10.66 -2.14 6.02
CA VAL A 208 -10.18 -3.52 5.84
C VAL A 208 -11.26 -4.47 6.33
N ASN A 209 -11.96 -5.09 5.37
CA ASN A 209 -12.91 -6.15 5.67
C ASN A 209 -12.21 -7.48 5.99
N ASP A 210 -12.96 -8.45 6.51
CA ASP A 210 -12.41 -9.73 6.98
C ASP A 210 -11.70 -10.52 5.86
N ASN A 211 -12.24 -10.51 4.64
CA ASN A 211 -11.64 -11.20 3.49
C ASN A 211 -10.31 -10.55 3.07
N THR A 212 -10.27 -9.22 3.02
CA THR A 212 -9.06 -8.44 2.73
C THR A 212 -8.00 -8.68 3.80
N LEU A 213 -8.39 -8.72 5.08
CA LEU A 213 -7.46 -8.98 6.18
C LEU A 213 -6.82 -10.36 6.06
N VAL A 214 -7.62 -11.39 5.77
CA VAL A 214 -7.13 -12.75 5.55
C VAL A 214 -6.18 -12.80 4.35
N ALA A 215 -6.56 -12.17 3.23
CA ALA A 215 -5.73 -12.12 2.03
C ALA A 215 -4.37 -11.43 2.30
N LEU A 216 -4.38 -10.29 3.01
CA LEU A 216 -3.16 -9.58 3.40
C LEU A 216 -2.26 -10.41 4.31
N ALA A 217 -2.84 -11.04 5.33
CA ALA A 217 -2.08 -11.88 6.26
C ALA A 217 -1.40 -13.07 5.55
N LEU A 218 -2.09 -13.67 4.58
CA LEU A 218 -1.53 -14.74 3.75
C LEU A 218 -0.48 -14.23 2.77
N ALA A 219 -0.72 -13.10 2.11
CA ALA A 219 0.23 -12.48 1.18
C ALA A 219 1.53 -12.12 1.90
N VAL A 220 1.45 -11.49 3.08
CA VAL A 220 2.61 -11.22 3.92
C VAL A 220 3.34 -12.51 4.31
N ALA A 221 2.61 -13.52 4.78
CA ALA A 221 3.23 -14.78 5.19
C ALA A 221 3.99 -15.46 4.04
N GLN A 222 3.41 -15.48 2.84
CA GLN A 222 3.94 -16.16 1.65
C GLN A 222 4.94 -15.32 0.85
N SER A 223 4.98 -14.00 1.05
CA SER A 223 5.88 -13.10 0.30
C SER A 223 7.36 -13.47 0.44
N LEU A 224 8.15 -13.22 -0.60
CA LEU A 224 9.61 -13.34 -0.53
C LEU A 224 10.22 -12.10 0.15
N PRO A 225 11.42 -12.18 0.75
CA PRO A 225 12.09 -11.03 1.36
C PRO A 225 12.25 -9.83 0.41
N GLU A 226 12.50 -10.09 -0.88
CA GLU A 226 12.66 -9.04 -1.91
C GLU A 226 11.35 -8.29 -2.17
N GLN A 227 10.20 -8.91 -1.89
CA GLN A 227 8.88 -8.32 -2.07
C GLN A 227 8.42 -7.48 -0.87
N ARG A 228 9.24 -7.37 0.18
CA ARG A 228 8.90 -6.65 1.41
C ARG A 228 8.36 -5.25 1.14
N GLU A 229 9.11 -4.43 0.40
CA GLU A 229 8.75 -3.04 0.14
C GLU A 229 7.43 -2.93 -0.63
N ILE A 230 7.23 -3.78 -1.64
CA ILE A 230 6.00 -3.79 -2.46
C ILE A 230 4.79 -4.18 -1.60
N ILE A 231 4.91 -5.20 -0.74
CA ILE A 231 3.84 -5.62 0.17
C ILE A 231 3.49 -4.52 1.18
N ILE A 232 4.50 -3.84 1.74
CA ILE A 232 4.28 -2.70 2.64
C ILE A 232 3.52 -1.58 1.91
N LYS A 233 3.98 -1.18 0.72
CA LYS A 233 3.30 -0.15 -0.10
C LYS A 233 1.86 -0.55 -0.44
N LEU A 234 1.61 -1.83 -0.74
CA LEU A 234 0.28 -2.36 -1.03
C LEU A 234 -0.64 -2.21 0.18
N ILE A 235 -0.19 -2.61 1.37
CA ILE A 235 -0.96 -2.49 2.61
C ILE A 235 -1.28 -1.02 2.89
N ILE A 236 -0.29 -0.12 2.78
CA ILE A 236 -0.48 1.34 2.97
C ILE A 236 -1.54 1.87 2.01
N ASN A 237 -1.46 1.52 0.72
CA ASN A 237 -2.41 2.00 -0.28
C ASN A 237 -3.82 1.45 -0.07
N LEU A 238 -3.98 0.28 0.54
CA LEU A 238 -5.30 -0.26 0.90
C LEU A 238 -5.93 0.47 2.09
N ILE A 239 -5.14 0.94 3.05
CA ILE A 239 -5.63 1.68 4.23
C ILE A 239 -5.89 3.16 3.89
N LYS A 240 -5.09 3.72 2.98
CA LYS A 240 -5.26 5.09 2.50
C LYS A 240 -6.61 5.29 1.80
N ASN A 241 -7.06 4.28 1.07
CA ASN A 241 -8.18 4.33 0.13
C ASN A 241 -9.55 4.05 0.75
#